data_AF-A0A317YMZ0-F1
#
_entry.id   AF-A0A317YMZ0-F1
#
_cell.length_a   1.000
_cell.length_b   1.000
_cell.length_c   1.000
_cell.angle_alpha   90.00
_cell.angle_beta   90.00
_cell.angle_gamma   90.00
#
_symmetry.space_group_name_H-M   'P 1'
#
loop_
_entity.id
_entity.type
_entity.pdbx_description
1 polymer ?
#
loop_
_entity_poly.entity_id
_entity_poly.type
_entity_poly.pdbx_seq_one_letter_code
_entity_poly.pdbx_strand_id
1 'polypeptide(L)'
;YWAFESRFITLNYLDQPVGQSYLALKSLVEDKQYHIITTNSDNAFDAAEYDMTHVFHIQGEYILQQCSQHCHAQTYRNDDLIRKMVVAQQDMLIPWEMIPRCPK
;
A
#
# COMPACT_ATOMS: atom_id res chain seq x y z
N TYR A 1 12.26 12.08 -0.17
CA TYR A 1 11.22 11.15 -0.68
C TYR A 1 11.05 9.98 0.28
N TRP A 2 11.93 8.96 0.27
CA TRP A 2 11.76 7.74 1.08
C TRP A 2 11.65 7.92 2.60
N ALA A 3 12.25 8.95 3.19
CA ALA A 3 12.06 9.25 4.61
C ALA A 3 10.58 9.55 4.94
N PHE A 4 9.92 10.33 4.08
CA PHE A 4 8.51 10.66 4.19
C PHE A 4 7.64 9.46 3.81
N GLU A 5 7.87 8.90 2.62
CA GLU A 5 7.02 7.85 2.06
C GLU A 5 7.03 6.57 2.90
N SER A 6 8.18 6.21 3.48
CA SER A 6 8.22 5.03 4.37
C SER A 6 7.27 5.19 5.57
N ARG A 7 7.26 6.37 6.21
CA ARG A 7 6.32 6.67 7.30
C ARG A 7 4.88 6.76 6.83
N PHE A 8 4.65 7.33 5.64
CA PHE A 8 3.32 7.43 5.04
C PHE A 8 2.72 6.06 4.74
N ILE A 9 3.49 5.15 4.14
CA ILE A 9 3.11 3.76 3.87
C ILE A 9 2.89 3.00 5.18
N THR A 10 3.78 3.19 6.17
CA THR A 10 3.59 2.54 7.47
C THR A 10 2.26 2.95 8.11
N LEU A 11 1.93 4.24 8.11
CA LEU A 11 0.71 4.76 8.71
C LEU A 11 -0.56 4.34 7.97
N ASN A 12 -0.57 4.46 6.63
CA ASN A 12 -1.79 4.32 5.82
C ASN A 12 -1.91 2.96 5.10
N TYR A 13 -1.01 2.01 5.38
CA TYR A 13 -1.09 0.70 4.75
C TYR A 13 -0.61 -0.43 5.68
N LEU A 14 0.61 -0.35 6.23
CA LEU A 14 1.14 -1.46 7.03
C LEU A 14 0.44 -1.61 8.38
N ASP A 15 0.21 -0.48 9.07
CA ASP A 15 -0.26 -0.46 10.45
C ASP A 15 -1.65 0.20 10.56
N GLN A 16 -2.29 0.54 9.43
CA GLN A 16 -3.64 1.12 9.42
C GLN A 16 -4.64 0.07 9.95
N PRO A 17 -5.39 0.37 11.03
CA PRO A 17 -6.35 -0.58 11.60
C PRO A 17 -7.59 -0.69 10.71
N VAL A 18 -8.31 -1.80 10.88
CA VAL A 18 -9.59 -2.03 10.18
C VAL A 18 -10.62 -0.95 10.50
N GLY A 19 -11.27 -0.42 9.47
CA GLY A 19 -12.34 0.57 9.59
C GLY A 19 -13.72 -0.08 9.73
N GLN A 20 -14.50 0.33 10.74
CA GLN A 20 -15.83 -0.24 10.99
C GLN A 20 -16.80 -0.09 9.82
N SER A 21 -16.71 1.00 9.04
CA SER A 21 -17.54 1.19 7.85
C SER A 21 -17.23 0.19 6.72
N TYR A 22 -15.97 -0.24 6.59
CA TYR A 22 -15.60 -1.27 5.61
C TYR A 22 -16.16 -2.64 6.02
N LEU A 23 -16.15 -2.97 7.31
CA LEU A 23 -16.80 -4.18 7.83
C LEU A 23 -18.32 -4.13 7.63
N ALA A 24 -18.95 -3.01 7.95
CA ALA A 24 -20.39 -2.83 7.76
C ALA A 24 -20.79 -2.97 6.29
N LEU A 25 -20.03 -2.37 5.37
CA LEU A 25 -20.29 -2.50 3.93
C LEU A 25 -20.11 -3.96 3.47
N LYS A 26 -19.10 -4.67 3.98
CA LYS A 26 -18.83 -6.08 3.62
C LYS A 26 -20.04 -6.94 3.94
N SER A 27 -20.58 -6.85 5.15
CA SER A 27 -21.79 -7.58 5.54
C SER A 27 -23.03 -7.21 4.72
N LEU A 28 -23.11 -6.00 4.17
CA LEU A 28 -24.23 -5.58 3.33
C LEU A 28 -24.15 -6.13 1.90
N VAL A 29 -22.96 -6.54 1.44
CA VAL A 29 -22.71 -6.96 0.05
C VAL A 29 -22.30 -8.42 -0.10
N GLU A 30 -21.99 -9.14 0.99
CA GLU A 30 -21.45 -10.51 0.95
C GLU A 30 -22.33 -11.50 0.18
N ASP A 31 -23.66 -11.41 0.32
CA ASP A 31 -24.62 -12.28 -0.36
C ASP A 31 -25.11 -11.73 -1.73
N LYS A 32 -24.41 -10.74 -2.29
CA LYS A 32 -24.82 -10.06 -3.53
C LYS A 32 -23.78 -10.24 -4.62
N GLN A 33 -24.22 -10.05 -5.86
CA GLN A 33 -23.30 -9.82 -6.97
C GLN A 33 -22.80 -8.38 -6.89
N TYR A 34 -21.51 -8.19 -6.63
CA TYR A 34 -20.91 -6.86 -6.53
C TYR A 34 -19.51 -6.82 -7.13
N HIS A 35 -19.07 -5.62 -7.49
CA HIS A 35 -17.71 -5.30 -7.84
C HIS A 35 -17.40 -3.90 -7.32
N ILE A 36 -16.20 -3.69 -6.82
CA ILE A 36 -15.75 -2.43 -6.22
C ILE A 36 -14.67 -1.85 -7.11
N ILE A 37 -14.84 -0.61 -7.52
CA ILE A 37 -13.76 0.23 -8.07
C ILE A 37 -13.43 1.30 -7.04
N THR A 38 -12.14 1.49 -6.76
CA THR A 38 -11.70 2.47 -5.77
C THR A 38 -10.53 3.30 -6.28
N THR A 39 -10.53 4.58 -5.93
CA THR A 39 -9.39 5.48 -6.08
C THR A 39 -8.51 5.55 -4.83
N ASN A 40 -8.91 4.90 -3.73
CA ASN A 40 -8.08 4.78 -2.53
C ASN A 40 -6.93 3.82 -2.81
N SER A 41 -5.85 3.95 -2.05
CA SER A 41 -4.63 3.13 -2.16
C SER A 41 -4.16 2.60 -0.81
N ASP A 42 -4.99 2.71 0.23
CA ASP A 42 -4.73 2.22 1.59
C ASP A 42 -5.03 0.72 1.72
N ASN A 43 -4.87 0.17 2.93
CA ASN A 43 -5.10 -1.25 3.19
C ASN A 43 -6.56 -1.60 3.53
N ALA A 44 -7.51 -0.66 3.43
CA ALA A 44 -8.77 -0.80 4.16
C ALA A 44 -9.62 -2.01 3.74
N PHE A 45 -9.56 -2.39 2.45
CA PHE A 45 -10.21 -3.60 1.95
C PHE A 45 -9.51 -4.88 2.40
N ASP A 46 -8.17 -4.90 2.38
CA ASP A 46 -7.36 -6.03 2.86
C ASP A 46 -7.53 -6.24 4.37
N ALA A 47 -7.46 -5.16 5.15
CA ALA A 47 -7.66 -5.18 6.60
C ALA A 47 -9.09 -5.58 7.02
N ALA A 48 -10.08 -5.35 6.17
CA ALA A 48 -11.46 -5.84 6.35
C ALA A 48 -11.70 -7.21 5.71
N GLU A 49 -10.65 -7.87 5.21
CA GLU A 49 -10.65 -9.20 4.61
C GLU A 49 -11.63 -9.35 3.42
N TYR A 50 -11.73 -8.33 2.57
CA TYR A 50 -12.49 -8.45 1.32
C TYR A 50 -11.86 -9.49 0.40
N ASP A 51 -12.69 -10.17 -0.41
CA ASP A 51 -12.18 -10.92 -1.54
C ASP A 51 -11.66 -9.93 -2.59
N MET A 52 -10.34 -9.84 -2.69
CA MET A 52 -9.66 -8.88 -3.55
C MET A 52 -9.91 -9.13 -5.05
N THR A 53 -10.47 -10.29 -5.44
CA THR A 53 -10.93 -10.51 -6.82
C THR A 53 -12.14 -9.63 -7.20
N HIS A 54 -12.85 -9.10 -6.21
CA HIS A 54 -13.96 -8.15 -6.39
C HIS A 54 -13.52 -6.68 -6.34
N VAL A 55 -12.25 -6.37 -6.05
CA VAL A 55 -11.77 -5.00 -5.79
C VAL A 55 -10.74 -4.58 -6.84
N PHE A 56 -11.09 -3.56 -7.64
CA PHE A 56 -10.19 -2.95 -8.61
C PHE A 56 -9.63 -1.61 -8.09
N HIS A 57 -8.34 -1.61 -7.72
CA HIS A 57 -7.57 -0.44 -7.34
C HIS A 57 -7.03 0.30 -8.57
N ILE A 58 -7.84 1.20 -9.15
CA ILE A 58 -7.47 1.88 -10.40
C ILE A 58 -6.28 2.84 -10.24
N GLN A 59 -6.04 3.34 -9.02
CA GLN A 59 -4.93 4.26 -8.70
C GLN A 59 -3.71 3.55 -8.09
N GLY A 60 -3.71 2.21 -8.04
CA GLY A 60 -2.68 1.43 -7.38
C GLY A 60 -2.81 1.44 -5.85
N GLU A 61 -1.76 0.95 -5.19
CA GLU A 61 -1.73 0.71 -3.75
C GLU A 61 -0.42 1.23 -3.16
N TYR A 62 -0.45 1.88 -1.98
CA TYR A 62 0.71 2.56 -1.41
C TYR A 62 1.89 1.62 -1.13
N ILE A 63 1.60 0.35 -0.82
CA ILE A 63 2.63 -0.64 -0.51
C ILE A 63 3.44 -1.10 -1.73
N LEU A 64 2.93 -0.82 -2.93
CA LEU A 64 3.53 -1.26 -4.19
C LEU A 64 4.47 -0.16 -4.74
N GLN A 65 5.69 -0.57 -5.08
CA GLN A 65 6.67 0.28 -5.76
C GLN A 65 6.66 0.03 -7.26
N GLN A 66 7.00 1.06 -8.03
CA GLN A 66 7.27 0.96 -9.47
C GLN A 66 8.56 1.70 -9.82
N CYS A 67 9.13 1.40 -10.99
CA CYS A 67 10.28 2.14 -11.48
C CYS A 67 9.89 3.62 -11.65
N SER A 68 10.68 4.55 -11.11
CA SER A 68 10.42 5.99 -11.25
C SER A 68 10.48 6.47 -12.69
N GLN A 69 11.14 5.72 -13.57
CA GLN A 69 11.21 5.96 -15.02
C GLN A 69 10.17 5.15 -15.81
N HIS A 70 9.32 4.35 -15.15
CA HIS A 70 8.31 3.50 -15.79
C HIS A 70 8.88 2.60 -16.90
N CYS A 71 10.12 2.12 -16.75
CA CYS A 71 10.80 1.36 -17.82
C CYS A 71 10.16 0.00 -18.15
N HIS A 72 9.29 -0.53 -17.29
CA HIS A 72 8.48 -1.72 -17.54
C HIS A 72 7.25 -1.78 -16.63
N ALA A 73 6.22 -2.50 -17.08
CA ALA A 73 4.96 -2.70 -16.34
C ALA A 73 5.09 -3.82 -15.30
N GLN A 74 5.73 -3.52 -14.17
CA GLN A 74 5.80 -4.41 -13.01
C GLN A 74 5.85 -3.59 -11.73
N THR A 75 5.08 -4.02 -10.73
CA THR A 75 5.15 -3.51 -9.37
C THR A 75 5.96 -4.43 -8.46
N TYR A 76 6.48 -3.88 -7.38
CA TYR A 76 7.33 -4.53 -6.39
C TYR A 76 6.79 -4.27 -4.99
N ARG A 77 7.12 -5.13 -4.02
CA ARG A 77 6.73 -4.97 -2.62
C ARG A 77 7.88 -5.42 -1.72
N ASN A 78 8.20 -4.62 -0.69
CA ASN A 78 9.18 -4.98 0.34
C ASN A 78 8.89 -4.26 1.66
N ASP A 79 8.00 -4.83 2.47
CA ASP A 79 7.53 -4.26 3.73
C ASP A 79 8.66 -4.14 4.76
N ASP A 80 9.58 -5.11 4.79
CA ASP A 80 10.75 -5.09 5.69
C ASP A 80 11.66 -3.89 5.41
N LEU A 81 11.87 -3.55 4.14
CA LEU A 81 12.64 -2.38 3.75
C LEU A 81 11.95 -1.10 4.22
N ILE A 82 10.63 -0.99 4.05
CA ILE A 82 9.85 0.15 4.53
C ILE A 82 10.01 0.31 6.05
N ARG A 83 9.86 -0.76 6.82
CA ARG A 83 10.05 -0.71 8.29
C ARG A 83 11.49 -0.32 8.66
N LYS A 84 12.50 -0.85 7.97
CA LYS A 84 13.91 -0.47 8.17
C LYS A 84 14.15 1.02 7.88
N MET A 85 13.54 1.57 6.82
CA MET A 85 13.61 2.99 6.51
C MET A 85 13.01 3.87 7.61
N VAL A 86 11.88 3.47 8.21
CA VAL A 86 11.27 4.20 9.33
C VAL A 86 12.21 4.26 10.53
N VAL A 87 12.89 3.16 10.86
CA VAL A 87 13.80 3.08 12.00
C VAL A 87 15.13 3.81 11.74
N ALA A 88 15.68 3.69 10.53
CA ALA A 88 17.02 4.18 10.21
C ALA A 88 17.08 5.66 9.83
N GLN A 89 15.93 6.30 9.55
CA GLN A 89 15.93 7.70 9.12
C GLN A 89 16.35 8.67 10.23
N GLN A 90 17.06 9.72 9.84
CA GLN A 90 17.41 10.85 10.71
C GLN A 90 17.39 12.14 9.89
N ASP A 91 16.98 13.26 10.49
CA ASP A 91 16.96 14.58 9.84
C ASP A 91 16.24 14.60 8.48
N MET A 92 15.15 13.83 8.38
CA MET A 92 14.33 13.64 7.16
C MET A 92 15.06 12.97 5.99
N LEU A 93 16.13 12.24 6.27
CA LEU A 93 16.95 11.52 5.30
C LEU A 93 17.01 10.01 5.60
N ILE A 94 17.18 9.21 4.55
CA ILE A 94 17.38 7.75 4.62
C ILE A 94 18.82 7.45 4.18
N PRO A 95 19.50 6.47 4.80
CA PRO A 95 20.81 6.01 4.32
C PRO A 95 20.78 5.64 2.83
N TRP A 96 21.79 6.09 2.08
CA TRP A 96 21.80 6.00 0.62
C TRP A 96 21.67 4.56 0.10
N GLU A 97 22.29 3.63 0.80
CA GLU A 97 22.29 2.19 0.53
C GLU A 97 20.90 1.55 0.68
N MET A 98 19.98 2.19 1.41
CA MET A 98 18.61 1.70 1.58
C MET A 98 17.66 2.14 0.47
N ILE A 99 18.06 3.08 -0.39
CA ILE A 99 17.18 3.54 -1.49
C ILE A 99 17.02 2.41 -2.51
N PRO A 100 15.81 1.85 -2.70
CA PRO A 100 15.58 0.77 -3.64
C PRO A 100 15.80 1.28 -5.06
N ARG A 101 16.41 0.43 -5.89
CA ARG A 101 16.68 0.72 -7.31
C ARG A 101 15.93 -0.27 -8.17
N CYS A 102 15.53 0.21 -9.35
CA CYS A 102 14.98 -0.66 -10.36
C CYS A 102 16.03 -1.73 -10.73
N PRO A 103 15.65 -3.01 -10.82
CA PRO A 103 16.58 -4.06 -11.24
C PRO A 103 16.79 -4.11 -12.76
N LYS A 104 16.17 -3.20 -13.52
CA LYS A 104 16.30 -3.07 -14.97
C LYS A 104 17.01 -1.77 -15.34
#